data_AF-A0A1F9QUT5-F1
#
_entry.id   AF-A0A1F9QUT5-F1
#
_cell.length_a   1.000
_cell.length_b   1.000
_cell.length_c   1.000
_cell.angle_alpha   90.00
_cell.angle_beta   90.00
_cell.angle_gamma   90.00
#
_symmetry.space_group_name_H-M   'P 1'
#
loop_
_entity.id
_entity.type
_entity.pdbx_description
1 polymer ?
#
loop_
_entity_poly.entity_id
_entity_poly.type
_entity_poly.pdbx_seq_one_letter_code
_entity_poly.pdbx_strand_id
1 'polypeptide(L)'
;MDSFGQKVPEIKYSSDANEIPWEDAVVWTSMPRVGPRVYEWLESSHIRYVSWTNGIVNIMPENDSILSDKCQCMVLPSAFVWVGKNVKVA
;
A
#
# COMPACT_ATOMS: atom_id res chain seq x y z
N MET A 1 -9.33 14.35 1.33
CA MET A 1 -8.67 13.15 0.78
C MET A 1 -9.13 12.00 1.68
N ASP A 2 -10.45 11.77 1.73
CA ASP A 2 -11.10 11.17 2.90
C ASP A 2 -11.99 9.96 2.60
N SER A 3 -12.06 9.46 1.37
CA SER A 3 -13.09 8.46 1.02
C SER A 3 -12.60 7.03 0.83
N PHE A 4 -11.31 6.77 0.56
CA PHE A 4 -10.85 5.41 0.24
C PHE A 4 -10.43 4.59 1.47
N GLY A 5 -9.62 5.15 2.37
CA GLY A 5 -9.23 4.48 3.63
C GLY A 5 -10.43 4.17 4.54
N GLN A 6 -11.51 4.97 4.46
CA GLN A 6 -12.77 4.67 5.16
C GLN A 6 -13.52 3.45 4.58
N LYS A 7 -13.29 3.12 3.30
CA LYS A 7 -13.90 1.97 2.62
C LYS A 7 -13.02 0.72 2.69
N VAL A 8 -11.72 0.90 2.89
CA VAL A 8 -10.72 -0.16 2.97
C VAL A 8 -9.86 0.10 4.21
N PRO A 9 -10.29 -0.39 5.40
CA PRO A 9 -9.62 -0.08 6.67
C PRO A 9 -8.21 -0.69 6.79
N GLU A 10 -7.87 -1.64 5.93
CA GLU A 10 -6.54 -2.24 5.84
C GLU A 10 -5.50 -1.29 5.23
N ILE A 11 -5.94 -0.28 4.45
CA ILE A 11 -5.05 0.76 3.93
C ILE A 11 -4.96 1.86 4.98
N LYS A 12 -3.77 1.96 5.56
CA LYS A 12 -3.44 2.96 6.58
C LYS A 12 -2.71 4.13 5.94
N TYR A 13 -2.71 5.27 6.62
CA TYR A 13 -2.01 6.46 6.15
C TYR A 13 -1.51 7.33 7.31
N SER A 14 -0.42 8.04 7.09
CA SER A 14 0.17 8.98 8.04
C SER A 14 1.08 9.98 7.32
N SER A 15 1.27 11.15 7.92
CA SER A 15 2.32 12.09 7.52
C SER A 15 3.60 11.93 8.35
N ASP A 16 3.58 11.12 9.42
CA ASP A 16 4.74 10.79 10.23
C ASP A 16 5.40 9.50 9.72
N ALA A 17 6.67 9.62 9.31
CA ALA A 17 7.44 8.49 8.82
C ALA A 17 7.77 7.45 9.91
N ASN A 18 7.70 7.82 11.19
CA ASN A 18 7.99 6.93 12.31
C ASN A 18 6.87 5.93 12.60
N GLU A 19 5.64 6.20 12.12
CA GLU A 19 4.49 5.32 12.31
C GLU A 19 4.43 4.18 11.28
N ILE A 20 5.28 4.24 10.25
CA ILE A 20 5.22 3.35 9.10
C ILE A 20 6.01 2.07 9.39
N PRO A 21 5.41 0.88 9.23
CA PRO A 21 6.12 -0.40 9.36
C PRO A 21 6.93 -0.68 8.09
N TRP A 22 8.02 0.06 7.89
CA TRP A 22 8.84 0.05 6.66
C TRP A 22 9.37 -1.32 6.23
N GLU A 23 9.52 -2.26 7.17
CA GLU A 23 10.00 -3.62 6.89
C GLU A 23 8.86 -4.58 6.52
N ASP A 24 7.65 -4.31 6.99
CA ASP A 24 6.51 -5.22 6.99
C ASP A 24 5.33 -4.69 6.16
N ALA A 25 5.56 -3.74 5.26
CA ALA A 25 4.50 -3.15 4.44
C ALA A 25 4.96 -2.75 3.04
N VAL A 26 3.99 -2.61 2.14
CA VAL A 26 4.16 -1.83 0.91
C VAL A 26 3.67 -0.42 1.18
N VAL A 27 4.54 0.55 0.98
CA VAL A 27 4.29 1.97 1.26
C VAL A 27 4.35 2.73 -0.04
N TRP A 28 3.40 3.61 -0.29
CA TRP A 28 3.45 4.55 -1.41
C TRP A 28 3.11 5.95 -0.90
N THR A 29 3.52 6.96 -1.67
CA THR A 29 3.19 8.34 -1.31
C THR A 29 2.05 8.84 -2.17
N SER A 30 1.13 9.56 -1.55
CA SER A 30 0.21 10.47 -2.22
C SER A 30 0.67 11.90 -1.98
N MET A 31 0.78 12.68 -3.05
CA MET A 31 1.12 14.10 -2.99
C MET A 31 -0.18 14.90 -3.01
N PRO A 32 -0.67 15.42 -1.86
CA PRO A 32 -1.81 16.31 -1.88
C PRO A 32 -1.45 17.60 -2.63
N ARG A 33 -2.45 18.26 -3.26
CA ARG A 33 -2.24 19.56 -3.94
C ARG A 33 -1.68 20.63 -3.00
N VAL A 34 -1.98 20.53 -1.72
CA VAL A 34 -1.51 21.41 -0.64
C VAL A 34 -1.31 20.53 0.60
N GLY A 35 -0.14 20.61 1.25
CA GLY A 35 0.15 19.90 2.50
C GLY A 35 1.41 19.04 2.45
N PRO A 36 1.77 18.40 3.59
CA PRO A 36 2.90 17.49 3.65
C PRO A 36 2.65 16.23 2.82
N ARG A 37 3.74 15.52 2.49
CA ARG A 37 3.66 14.19 1.88
C ARG A 37 2.91 13.24 2.81
N VAL A 38 1.93 12.53 2.27
CA VAL A 38 1.21 11.48 2.98
C VAL A 38 1.76 10.14 2.52
N TYR A 39 2.09 9.30 3.48
CA TYR A 39 2.43 7.91 3.24
C TYR A 39 1.17 7.08 3.44
N GLU A 40 0.86 6.25 2.46
CA GLU A 40 -0.17 5.22 2.53
C GLU A 40 0.51 3.87 2.51
N TRP A 41 -0.01 2.90 3.25
CA TRP A 41 0.57 1.58 3.24
C TRP A 41 -0.45 0.48 3.45
N LEU A 42 -0.02 -0.71 3.05
CA LEU A 42 -0.68 -1.98 3.33
C LEU A 42 0.33 -2.92 3.97
N GLU A 43 -0.02 -3.45 5.15
CA GLU A 43 0.82 -4.41 5.87
C GLU A 43 0.88 -5.76 5.16
N SER A 44 2.02 -6.46 5.33
CA SER A 44 2.32 -7.73 4.68
C SER A 44 1.31 -8.83 4.99
N SER A 45 0.63 -8.76 6.13
CA SER A 45 -0.47 -9.65 6.52
C SER A 45 -1.65 -9.61 5.56
N HIS A 46 -1.86 -8.51 4.86
CA HIS A 46 -2.93 -8.34 3.87
C HIS A 46 -2.46 -8.57 2.43
N ILE A 47 -1.19 -8.98 2.25
CA ILE A 47 -0.54 -9.10 0.95
C ILE A 47 -0.11 -10.53 0.72
N ARG A 48 -0.67 -11.15 -0.32
CA ARG A 48 -0.23 -12.46 -0.79
C ARG A 48 1.15 -12.40 -1.42
N TYR A 49 1.32 -11.47 -2.35
CA TYR A 49 2.60 -11.12 -2.96
C TYR A 49 2.51 -9.79 -3.72
N VAL A 50 3.68 -9.22 -3.99
CA VAL A 50 3.88 -8.07 -4.86
C VAL A 50 4.54 -8.52 -6.15
N SER A 51 4.08 -8.00 -7.28
CA SER A 51 4.80 -8.11 -8.56
C SER A 51 5.12 -6.73 -9.11
N TRP A 52 6.21 -6.63 -9.86
CA TRP A 52 6.64 -5.36 -10.44
C TRP A 52 7.05 -5.57 -11.89
N THR A 53 6.46 -4.79 -12.79
CA THR A 53 6.87 -4.73 -14.20
C THR A 53 6.92 -3.29 -14.66
N ASN A 54 8.02 -2.88 -15.30
CA ASN A 54 8.16 -1.56 -15.94
C ASN A 54 7.80 -0.35 -15.07
N GLY A 55 8.18 -0.33 -13.79
CA GLY A 55 7.84 0.78 -12.90
C GLY A 55 6.46 0.69 -12.24
N ILE A 56 5.63 -0.29 -12.62
CA ILE A 56 4.27 -0.48 -12.07
C ILE A 56 4.28 -1.60 -11.03
N VAL A 57 3.94 -1.25 -9.79
CA VAL A 57 3.82 -2.21 -8.69
C VAL A 57 2.39 -2.70 -8.60
N ASN A 58 2.22 -4.02 -8.56
CA ASN A 58 0.94 -4.69 -8.36
C ASN A 58 0.96 -5.38 -7.00
N ILE A 59 -0.10 -5.18 -6.20
CA ILE A 59 -0.30 -5.84 -4.92
C ILE A 59 -1.45 -6.81 -5.06
N MET A 60 -1.19 -8.09 -4.81
CA MET A 60 -2.22 -9.12 -4.75
C MET A 60 -2.69 -9.29 -3.30
N PRO A 61 -3.98 -9.07 -3.00
CA PRO A 61 -4.50 -9.25 -1.65
C PRO A 61 -4.37 -10.69 -1.15
N GLU A 62 -4.12 -10.83 0.15
CA GLU A 62 -4.25 -12.13 0.81
C GLU A 62 -5.71 -12.61 0.77
N ASN A 63 -5.93 -13.93 0.71
CA ASN A 63 -7.26 -14.50 0.51
C ASN A 63 -8.25 -14.20 1.65
N ASP A 64 -7.75 -13.93 2.85
CA ASP A 64 -8.55 -13.60 4.04
C ASP A 64 -8.62 -12.09 4.32
N SER A 65 -7.99 -11.27 3.47
CA SER A 65 -8.03 -9.82 3.56
C SER A 65 -9.35 -9.27 3.02
N ILE A 66 -9.88 -8.20 3.64
CA ILE A 66 -11.08 -7.49 3.16
C ILE A 66 -10.87 -6.96 1.73
N LEU A 67 -9.63 -6.60 1.38
CA LEU A 67 -9.26 -6.21 0.01
C LEU A 67 -9.59 -7.28 -1.03
N SER A 68 -9.52 -8.57 -0.69
CA SER A 68 -9.82 -9.66 -1.63
C SER A 68 -11.32 -9.70 -2.03
N ASP A 69 -12.20 -9.22 -1.14
CA ASP A 69 -13.63 -9.04 -1.45
C ASP A 69 -13.89 -7.81 -2.33
N LYS A 70 -12.93 -6.90 -2.43
CA LYS A 70 -13.07 -5.61 -3.15
C LYS A 70 -12.36 -5.60 -4.49
N CYS A 71 -11.24 -6.29 -4.60
CA CYS A 71 -10.40 -6.27 -5.78
C CYS A 71 -9.55 -7.55 -5.89
N GLN A 72 -9.17 -7.91 -7.11
CA GLN A 72 -8.21 -8.99 -7.35
C GLN A 72 -6.76 -8.50 -7.29
N CYS A 73 -6.54 -7.21 -7.50
CA CYS A 73 -5.22 -6.59 -7.59
C CYS A 73 -5.35 -5.09 -7.34
N MET A 74 -4.39 -4.51 -6.64
CA MET A 74 -4.17 -3.06 -6.60
C MET A 74 -2.97 -2.71 -7.47
N VAL A 75 -3.16 -1.77 -8.39
CA VAL A 75 -2.09 -1.21 -9.22
C VAL A 75 -1.66 0.12 -8.64
N LEU A 76 -0.39 0.26 -8.31
CA LEU A 76 0.18 1.48 -7.73
C LEU A 76 0.97 2.27 -8.77
N PRO A 77 0.37 3.27 -9.45
CA PRO A 77 1.08 4.19 -10.34
C PRO A 77 1.68 5.35 -9.52
N SER A 78 2.42 5.06 -8.45
CA SER A 78 3.03 6.09 -7.61
C SER A 78 4.46 6.38 -8.02
N ALA A 79 4.88 7.64 -7.90
CA ALA A 79 6.26 8.07 -8.10
C ALA A 79 7.22 7.47 -7.05
N PHE A 80 6.69 7.06 -5.91
CA PHE A 80 7.43 6.36 -4.86
C PHE A 80 6.62 5.16 -4.38
N VAL A 81 7.26 4.00 -4.44
CA VAL A 81 6.79 2.77 -3.81
C VAL A 81 7.96 2.16 -3.07
N TRP A 82 7.74 1.76 -1.83
CA TRP A 82 8.67 1.05 -0.98
C TRP A 82 8.07 -0.31 -0.63
N VAL A 83 8.80 -1.38 -0.92
CA VAL A 83 8.40 -2.74 -0.57
C VAL A 83 9.30 -3.20 0.57
N GLY A 84 8.72 -3.38 1.76
CA GLY A 84 9.45 -3.83 2.93
C GLY A 84 10.09 -5.21 2.74
N LYS A 85 11.23 -5.45 3.40
CA LYS A 85 12.02 -6.68 3.24
C LYS A 85 11.28 -7.97 3.61
N ASN A 86 10.23 -7.87 4.43
CA ASN A 86 9.41 -9.01 4.86
C ASN A 86 8.17 -9.21 3.97
N VAL A 87 7.97 -8.35 2.96
CA VAL A 87 6.88 -8.51 1.99
C VAL A 87 7.27 -9.55 0.95
N LYS A 88 6.36 -10.49 0.68
CA LYS A 88 6.55 -11.51 -0.35
C LYS A 88 6.56 -10.86 -1.74
N VAL A 89 7.58 -11.16 -2.53
CA VAL A 89 7.71 -10.69 -3.93
C VAL A 89 7.74 -11.90 -4.88
N ALA A 90 7.22 -11.71 -6.09
CA ALA A 90 7.19 -12.71 -7.16
C ALA A 90 8.12 -12.36 -8.32
#